data_AF-A0A2N9IZF3-F1
#
_entry.id   AF-A0A2N9IZF3-F1
#
_cell.length_a   1.000
_cell.length_b   1.000
_cell.length_c   1.000
_cell.angle_alpha   90.00
_cell.angle_beta   90.00
_cell.angle_gamma   90.00
#
_symmetry.space_group_name_H-M   'P 1'
#
loop_
_entity.id
_entity.type
_entity.pdbx_description
1 polymer ?
#
loop_
_entity_poly.entity_id
_entity_poly.type
_entity_poly.pdbx_seq_one_letter_code
_entity_poly.pdbx_strand_id
1 'polypeptide(L)'
;MKMIRILKSKDVRGGQVADAAVQGIFEAGSQLLETERLLNQSLEENKRLKDLEKSASARIQVAESMHKSAEASLMTAERQKVEDEAQSYYDQGFDEAANSLKSQLVDECNKFFLQGWRMALDKAGVDDASELYDLASRHRPFKAGSPEEREEGEAAEGSTVPESHEALREPEAPEDLGDPEAAEDLGNPEVDDQVPVVEVREGEDGSDGEGAVDIDD
;
A
#
# COMPACT_ATOMS: atom_id res chain seq x y z
N MET A 1 113.72 30.81 23.57
CA MET A 1 112.60 29.85 23.45
C MET A 1 111.30 30.61 23.68
N LYS A 2 110.50 30.82 22.62
CA LYS A 2 109.28 31.65 22.66
C LYS A 2 108.11 30.82 23.21
N MET A 3 107.43 31.35 24.23
CA MET A 3 106.17 30.81 24.74
C MET A 3 105.09 30.89 23.67
N ILE A 4 104.47 29.75 23.35
CA ILE A 4 103.23 29.67 22.59
C ILE A 4 102.12 30.13 23.54
N ARG A 5 101.60 31.34 23.32
CA ARG A 5 100.34 31.77 23.96
C ARG A 5 99.20 31.04 23.27
N ILE A 6 98.55 30.18 24.04
CA ILE A 6 97.27 29.57 23.69
C ILE A 6 96.26 30.70 23.50
N LEU A 7 95.86 30.94 22.25
CA LEU A 7 94.70 31.77 21.92
C LEU A 7 93.44 30.99 22.33
N LYS A 8 93.05 31.08 23.60
CA LYS A 8 91.67 30.80 24.01
C LYS A 8 90.81 31.98 23.55
N SER A 9 90.30 31.90 22.32
CA SER A 9 89.16 32.72 21.89
C SER A 9 87.92 32.24 22.65
N LYS A 10 87.55 32.97 23.70
CA LYS A 10 86.23 32.88 24.33
C LYS A 10 85.22 33.46 23.37
N ASP A 11 84.64 32.61 22.52
CA ASP A 11 83.36 32.92 21.88
C ASP A 11 82.29 31.97 22.41
N VAL A 12 82.04 32.07 23.72
CA VAL A 12 81.04 31.27 24.44
C VAL A 12 79.62 31.62 23.97
N ARG A 13 79.45 32.83 23.39
CA ARG A 13 78.16 33.35 22.95
C ARG A 13 77.74 32.77 21.59
N GLY A 14 78.66 32.57 20.65
CA GLY A 14 78.37 31.94 19.35
C GLY A 14 77.99 30.46 19.45
N GLY A 15 78.63 29.70 20.34
CA GLY A 15 78.35 28.27 20.54
C GLY A 15 76.99 27.99 21.18
N GLN A 16 76.56 28.80 22.16
CA GLN A 16 75.24 28.67 22.80
C GLN A 16 74.08 28.99 21.86
N VAL A 17 74.27 29.96 20.96
CA VAL A 17 73.27 30.31 19.94
C VAL A 17 73.14 29.20 18.89
N ALA A 18 74.26 28.58 18.49
CA ALA A 18 74.24 27.45 17.57
C ALA A 18 73.54 26.22 18.17
N ASP A 19 73.79 25.91 19.44
CA ASP A 19 73.16 24.77 20.14
C ASP A 19 71.64 24.95 20.30
N ALA A 20 71.21 26.16 20.67
CA ALA A 20 69.78 26.50 20.75
C ALA A 20 69.08 26.43 19.39
N ALA A 21 69.75 26.83 18.31
CA ALA A 21 69.21 26.72 16.95
C ALA A 21 69.04 25.24 16.53
N VAL A 22 70.01 24.39 16.82
CA VAL A 22 69.93 22.94 16.53
C VAL A 22 68.80 22.28 17.30
N GLN A 23 68.65 22.58 18.59
CA GLN A 23 67.55 22.07 19.41
C GLN A 23 66.18 22.51 18.86
N GLY A 24 66.04 23.78 18.49
CA GLY A 24 64.81 24.31 17.91
C GLY A 24 64.43 23.64 16.58
N ILE A 25 65.42 23.32 15.73
CA ILE A 25 65.18 22.59 14.47
C ILE A 25 64.70 21.16 14.73
N PHE A 26 65.31 20.46 15.70
CA PHE A 26 64.90 19.09 16.03
C PHE A 26 63.48 19.03 16.60
N GLU A 27 63.13 19.99 17.46
CA GLU A 27 61.80 20.08 18.04
C GLU A 27 60.74 20.45 17.00
N ALA A 28 61.03 21.42 16.12
CA ALA A 28 60.16 21.76 15.00
C ALA A 28 59.99 20.57 14.03
N GLY A 29 61.06 19.81 13.77
CA GLY A 29 61.00 18.61 12.93
C GLY A 29 60.14 17.50 13.55
N SER A 30 60.25 17.30 14.87
CA SER A 30 59.43 16.31 15.61
C SER A 30 57.95 16.70 15.58
N GLN A 31 57.64 17.98 15.78
CA GLN A 31 56.27 18.50 15.67
C GLN A 31 55.72 18.33 14.24
N LEU A 32 56.53 18.61 13.22
CA LEU A 32 56.12 18.43 11.82
C LEU A 32 55.76 16.98 11.52
N LEU A 33 56.58 16.02 11.96
CA LEU A 33 56.33 14.58 11.78
C LEU A 33 55.01 14.15 12.44
N GLU A 34 54.73 14.66 13.64
CA GLU A 34 53.47 14.35 14.34
C GLU A 34 52.26 14.97 13.62
N THR A 35 52.38 16.20 13.10
CA THR A 35 51.30 16.81 12.31
C THR A 35 51.04 16.07 11.00
N GLU A 36 52.08 15.55 10.35
CA GLU A 36 51.95 14.72 9.15
C GLU A 36 51.22 13.40 9.47
N ARG A 37 51.58 12.75 10.59
CA ARG A 37 50.91 11.53 11.07
C ARG A 37 49.41 11.77 11.30
N LEU A 38 49.06 12.86 11.99
CA LEU A 38 47.67 13.23 12.27
C LEU A 38 46.91 13.58 10.98
N LEU A 39 47.54 14.29 10.04
CA LEU A 39 46.93 14.61 8.75
C LEU A 39 46.59 13.36 7.96
N ASN A 40 47.50 12.39 7.89
CA ASN A 40 47.26 11.12 7.21
C ASN A 40 46.12 10.33 7.88
N GLN A 41 46.04 10.32 9.20
CA GLN A 41 44.92 9.71 9.93
C GLN A 41 43.59 10.41 9.59
N SER A 42 43.56 11.74 9.59
CA SER A 42 42.37 12.52 9.25
C SER A 42 41.91 12.28 7.81
N LEU A 43 42.84 12.09 6.87
CA LEU A 43 42.52 11.78 5.47
C LEU A 43 41.81 10.43 5.34
N GLU A 44 42.27 9.41 6.08
CA GLU A 44 41.62 8.10 6.09
C GLU A 44 40.24 8.15 6.78
N GLU A 45 40.12 8.88 7.90
CA GLU A 45 38.82 9.09 8.57
C GLU A 45 37.84 9.82 7.65
N ASN A 46 38.28 10.84 6.90
CA ASN A 46 37.44 11.56 5.95
C ASN A 46 36.91 10.62 4.84
N LYS A 47 37.76 9.73 4.33
CA LYS A 47 37.36 8.70 3.37
C LYS A 47 36.28 7.80 3.94
N ARG A 48 36.46 7.30 5.17
CA ARG A 48 35.46 6.46 5.86
C ARG A 48 34.14 7.21 6.09
N LEU A 49 34.20 8.48 6.48
CA LEU A 49 33.01 9.32 6.67
C LEU A 49 32.24 9.50 5.38
N LYS A 50 32.93 9.71 4.26
CA LYS A 50 32.29 9.83 2.93
C LYS A 50 31.60 8.53 2.50
N ASP A 51 32.19 7.38 2.81
CA ASP A 51 31.55 6.09 2.52
C ASP A 51 30.36 5.82 3.44
N LEU A 52 30.46 6.21 4.72
CA LEU A 52 29.35 6.14 5.67
C LEU A 52 28.18 7.05 5.25
N GLU A 53 28.47 8.28 4.82
CA GLU A 53 27.48 9.23 4.30
C GLU A 53 26.72 8.62 3.12
N LYS A 54 27.42 8.11 2.12
CA LYS A 54 26.80 7.42 0.97
C LYS A 54 25.92 6.25 1.41
N SER A 55 26.42 5.42 2.33
CA SER A 55 25.66 4.28 2.85
C SER A 55 24.42 4.73 3.63
N ALA A 56 24.51 5.81 4.40
CA ALA A 56 23.39 6.36 5.15
C ALA A 56 22.33 6.94 4.21
N SER A 57 22.74 7.71 3.19
CA SER A 57 21.84 8.24 2.17
C SER A 57 21.09 7.13 1.43
N ALA A 58 21.77 6.05 1.03
CA ALA A 58 21.13 4.91 0.40
C ALA A 58 20.09 4.23 1.30
N ARG A 59 20.40 4.08 2.60
CA ARG A 59 19.46 3.50 3.58
C ARG A 59 18.24 4.39 3.80
N ILE A 60 18.42 5.71 3.85
CA ILE A 60 17.33 6.68 3.98
C ILE A 60 16.40 6.56 2.76
N GLN A 61 16.94 6.54 1.54
CA GLN A 61 16.12 6.38 0.33
C GLN A 61 15.31 5.08 0.33
N VAL A 62 15.91 3.96 0.73
CA VAL A 62 15.19 2.68 0.86
C VAL A 62 14.08 2.79 1.90
N ALA A 63 14.37 3.33 3.09
CA ALA A 63 13.38 3.49 4.15
C ALA A 63 12.23 4.41 3.72
N GLU A 64 12.51 5.51 3.02
CA GLU A 64 11.48 6.41 2.47
C GLU A 64 10.60 5.70 1.45
N SER A 65 11.18 4.89 0.56
CA SER A 65 10.41 4.11 -0.42
C SER A 65 9.51 3.07 0.25
N MET A 66 10.01 2.39 1.28
CA MET A 66 9.23 1.43 2.06
C MET A 66 8.10 2.11 2.84
N HIS A 67 8.37 3.28 3.43
CA HIS A 67 7.35 4.06 4.12
C HIS A 67 6.22 4.46 3.18
N LYS A 68 6.55 5.02 2.01
CA LYS A 68 5.55 5.38 0.99
C LYS A 68 4.72 4.18 0.54
N SER A 69 5.35 3.02 0.36
CA SER A 69 4.65 1.79 -0.01
C SER A 69 3.72 1.27 1.10
N ALA A 70 4.17 1.31 2.36
CA ALA A 70 3.36 0.90 3.50
C ALA A 70 2.16 1.84 3.70
N GLU A 71 2.36 3.15 3.56
CA GLU A 71 1.32 4.17 3.64
C GLU A 71 0.26 3.98 2.54
N ALA A 72 0.68 3.73 1.30
CA ALA A 72 -0.24 3.41 0.21
C ALA A 72 -1.06 2.14 0.49
N SER A 73 -0.42 1.09 1.01
CA SER A 73 -1.08 -0.16 1.36
C SER A 73 -2.11 0.03 2.47
N LEU A 74 -1.77 0.82 3.50
CA LEU A 74 -2.68 1.17 4.58
C LEU A 74 -3.91 1.92 4.06
N MET A 75 -3.69 2.96 3.24
CA MET A 75 -4.79 3.73 2.63
C MET A 75 -5.75 2.84 1.84
N THR A 76 -5.22 1.87 1.08
CA THR A 76 -6.08 0.92 0.34
C THR A 76 -6.87 -0.01 1.25
N ALA A 77 -6.27 -0.48 2.34
CA ALA A 77 -6.94 -1.35 3.31
C ALA A 77 -8.04 -0.60 4.08
N GLU A 78 -7.79 0.64 4.48
CA GLU A 78 -8.81 1.49 5.13
C GLU A 78 -9.98 1.76 4.19
N ARG A 79 -9.71 2.06 2.92
CA ARG A 79 -10.76 2.24 1.91
C ARG A 79 -11.62 0.98 1.77
N GLN A 80 -11.00 -0.20 1.66
CA GLN A 80 -11.73 -1.45 1.54
C GLN A 80 -12.61 -1.70 2.76
N LYS A 81 -12.09 -1.48 3.96
CA LYS A 81 -12.86 -1.65 5.19
C LYS A 81 -14.10 -0.76 5.24
N VAL A 82 -13.97 0.51 4.83
CA VAL A 82 -15.11 1.44 4.78
C VAL A 82 -16.15 0.99 3.74
N GLU A 83 -15.69 0.48 2.60
CA GLU A 83 -16.57 -0.06 1.55
C GLU A 83 -17.32 -1.30 2.04
N ASP A 84 -16.63 -2.24 2.69
CA ASP A 84 -17.23 -3.46 3.25
C ASP A 84 -18.24 -3.14 4.35
N GLU A 85 -17.94 -2.16 5.22
CA GLU A 85 -18.85 -1.70 6.27
C GLU A 85 -20.10 -1.04 5.69
N ALA A 86 -19.94 -0.19 4.67
CA ALA A 86 -21.06 0.41 3.96
C ALA A 86 -21.93 -0.64 3.27
N GLN A 87 -21.31 -1.62 2.60
CA GLN A 87 -22.03 -2.72 1.95
C GLN A 87 -22.81 -3.54 2.97
N SER A 88 -22.20 -3.93 4.09
CA SER A 88 -22.88 -4.65 5.16
C SER A 88 -24.07 -3.87 5.73
N TYR A 89 -23.95 -2.55 5.86
CA TYR A 89 -25.05 -1.70 6.32
C TYR A 89 -26.23 -1.71 5.33
N TYR A 90 -25.94 -1.63 4.03
CA TYR A 90 -26.97 -1.69 2.99
C TYR A 90 -27.63 -3.07 2.89
N ASP A 91 -26.84 -4.14 2.95
CA ASP A 91 -27.34 -5.52 2.90
C ASP A 91 -28.27 -5.79 4.09
N GLN A 92 -27.86 -5.38 5.30
CA GLN A 92 -28.70 -5.48 6.49
C GLN A 92 -30.01 -4.70 6.32
N GLY A 93 -29.94 -3.44 5.90
CA GLY A 93 -31.13 -2.61 5.71
C GLY A 93 -32.08 -3.18 4.65
N PHE A 94 -31.52 -3.77 3.58
CA PHE A 94 -32.29 -4.43 2.54
C PHE A 94 -33.01 -5.68 3.08
N ASP A 95 -32.29 -6.55 3.80
CA ASP A 95 -32.87 -7.76 4.37
C ASP A 95 -33.96 -7.45 5.40
N GLU A 96 -33.75 -6.44 6.25
CA GLU A 96 -34.76 -5.98 7.21
C GLU A 96 -36.02 -5.46 6.51
N ALA A 97 -35.84 -4.61 5.48
CA ALA A 97 -36.94 -4.06 4.70
C ALA A 97 -37.70 -5.15 3.94
N ALA A 98 -36.99 -6.09 3.31
CA ALA A 98 -37.56 -7.20 2.57
C ALA A 98 -38.36 -8.14 3.48
N ASN A 99 -37.80 -8.49 4.64
CA ASN A 99 -38.49 -9.34 5.62
C ASN A 99 -39.70 -8.64 6.23
N SER A 100 -39.60 -7.35 6.52
CA SER A 100 -40.73 -6.53 6.97
C SER A 100 -41.86 -6.52 5.94
N LEU A 101 -41.53 -6.28 4.66
CA LEU A 101 -42.51 -6.27 3.58
C LEU A 101 -43.14 -7.66 3.37
N LYS A 102 -42.34 -8.72 3.41
CA LYS A 102 -42.81 -10.12 3.32
C LYS A 102 -43.80 -10.43 4.44
N SER A 103 -43.48 -10.05 5.67
CA SER A 103 -44.36 -10.22 6.83
C SER A 103 -45.69 -9.48 6.65
N GLN A 104 -45.64 -8.21 6.25
CA GLN A 104 -46.83 -7.41 5.97
C GLN A 104 -47.71 -8.03 4.88
N LEU A 105 -47.09 -8.54 3.81
CA LEU A 105 -47.81 -9.18 2.72
C LEU A 105 -48.50 -10.48 3.18
N VAL A 106 -47.80 -11.31 3.97
CA VAL A 106 -48.38 -12.54 4.55
C VAL A 106 -49.61 -12.22 5.40
N ASP A 107 -49.51 -11.21 6.27
CA ASP A 107 -50.62 -10.83 7.15
C ASP A 107 -51.82 -10.28 6.36
N GLU A 108 -51.58 -9.37 5.42
CA GLU A 108 -52.65 -8.74 4.65
C GLU A 108 -53.32 -9.74 3.69
N CYS A 109 -52.55 -10.61 3.03
CA CYS A 109 -53.10 -11.69 2.20
C CYS A 109 -53.93 -12.68 3.02
N ASN A 110 -53.44 -13.11 4.17
CA ASN A 110 -54.19 -14.02 5.04
C ASN A 110 -55.49 -13.38 5.56
N LYS A 111 -55.46 -12.09 5.89
CA LYS A 111 -56.66 -11.34 6.29
C LYS A 111 -57.74 -11.37 5.21
N PHE A 112 -57.40 -11.02 3.97
CA PHE A 112 -58.37 -11.03 2.88
C PHE A 112 -58.85 -12.44 2.53
N PHE A 113 -57.97 -13.44 2.61
CA PHE A 113 -58.35 -14.84 2.44
C PHE A 113 -59.39 -15.27 3.48
N LEU A 114 -59.15 -15.00 4.76
CA LEU A 114 -60.09 -15.33 5.85
C LEU A 114 -61.43 -14.62 5.69
N GLN A 115 -61.43 -13.36 5.25
CA GLN A 115 -62.66 -12.62 4.97
C GLN A 115 -63.45 -13.25 3.83
N GLY A 116 -62.79 -13.59 2.72
CA GLY A 116 -63.41 -14.26 1.58
C GLY A 116 -63.99 -15.63 1.96
N TRP A 117 -63.25 -16.39 2.77
CA TRP A 117 -63.70 -17.69 3.28
C TRP A 117 -64.99 -17.60 4.09
N ARG A 118 -65.04 -16.72 5.09
CA ARG A 118 -66.24 -16.52 5.94
C ARG A 118 -67.45 -16.10 5.10
N MET A 119 -67.27 -15.14 4.20
CA MET A 119 -68.34 -14.68 3.32
C MET A 119 -68.87 -15.80 2.40
N ALA A 120 -68.01 -16.72 1.95
CA ALA A 120 -68.44 -17.86 1.15
C ALA A 120 -69.25 -18.87 1.98
N LEU A 121 -68.83 -19.15 3.22
CA LEU A 121 -69.56 -20.02 4.15
C LEU A 121 -70.93 -19.44 4.51
N ASP A 122 -71.02 -18.14 4.78
CA ASP A 122 -72.28 -17.44 5.03
C ASP A 122 -73.25 -17.58 3.86
N LYS A 123 -72.75 -17.39 2.64
CA LYS A 123 -73.54 -17.55 1.41
C LYS A 123 -74.01 -18.99 1.18
N ALA A 124 -73.23 -19.97 1.65
CA ALA A 124 -73.60 -21.38 1.59
C ALA A 124 -74.56 -21.80 2.72
N GLY A 125 -74.85 -20.93 3.69
CA GLY A 125 -75.72 -21.23 4.84
C GLY A 125 -75.08 -22.16 5.86
N VAL A 126 -73.74 -22.17 5.95
CA VAL A 126 -73.01 -22.96 6.96
C VAL A 126 -73.14 -22.29 8.32
N ASP A 127 -73.53 -23.06 9.33
CA ASP A 127 -73.67 -22.61 10.72
C ASP A 127 -72.32 -22.15 11.30
N ASP A 128 -72.32 -21.07 12.07
CA ASP A 128 -71.11 -20.46 12.62
C ASP A 128 -70.44 -21.32 13.71
N ALA A 129 -71.18 -22.24 14.33
CA ALA A 129 -70.63 -23.25 15.23
C ALA A 129 -69.89 -24.39 14.50
N SER A 130 -69.88 -24.41 13.16
CA SER A 130 -69.18 -25.42 12.38
C SER A 130 -67.66 -25.28 12.47
N GLU A 131 -66.94 -26.40 12.61
CA GLU A 131 -65.47 -26.41 12.58
C GLU A 131 -64.87 -25.87 11.26
N LEU A 132 -65.68 -25.79 10.19
CA LEU A 132 -65.29 -25.19 8.91
C LEU A 132 -64.98 -23.70 9.02
N TYR A 133 -65.58 -23.01 9.99
CA TYR A 133 -65.33 -21.60 10.25
C TYR A 133 -63.91 -21.36 10.77
N ASP A 134 -63.40 -22.28 11.60
CA ASP A 134 -62.04 -22.24 12.16
C ASP A 134 -60.98 -22.88 11.26
N LEU A 135 -61.39 -23.65 10.26
CA LEU A 135 -60.48 -24.40 9.40
C LEU A 135 -59.55 -23.46 8.61
N ALA A 136 -60.05 -22.37 8.06
CA ALA A 136 -59.23 -21.41 7.31
C ALA A 136 -58.19 -20.70 8.20
N SER A 137 -58.51 -20.47 9.49
CA SER A 137 -57.57 -19.91 10.46
C SER A 137 -56.43 -20.88 10.78
N ARG A 138 -56.73 -22.19 10.82
CA ARG A 138 -55.75 -23.27 11.01
C ARG A 138 -54.90 -23.53 9.75
N HIS A 139 -55.47 -23.30 8.57
CA HIS A 139 -54.83 -23.52 7.27
C HIS A 139 -54.65 -22.21 6.50
N ARG A 140 -53.88 -21.28 7.08
CA ARG A 140 -53.50 -20.05 6.39
C ARG A 140 -52.68 -20.38 5.13
N PRO A 141 -53.02 -19.84 3.95
CA PRO A 141 -52.31 -20.10 2.72
C PRO A 141 -50.83 -19.68 2.79
N PHE A 142 -50.55 -18.56 3.46
CA PHE A 142 -49.20 -18.07 3.64
C PHE A 142 -48.79 -18.20 5.10
N LYS A 143 -47.70 -18.91 5.36
CA LYS A 143 -47.10 -18.98 6.68
C LYS A 143 -46.09 -17.84 6.82
N ALA A 144 -46.00 -17.25 8.00
CA ALA A 144 -44.85 -16.41 8.33
C ALA A 144 -43.62 -17.33 8.32
N GLY A 145 -42.83 -17.26 7.24
CA GLY A 145 -41.57 -17.99 7.15
C GLY A 145 -40.59 -17.46 8.20
N SER A 146 -39.74 -18.34 8.72
CA SER A 146 -38.53 -17.92 9.41
C SER A 146 -37.59 -17.27 8.37
N PRO A 147 -36.81 -16.23 8.70
CA PRO A 147 -35.87 -15.60 7.77
C PRO A 147 -34.74 -16.52 7.25
N GLU A 148 -34.67 -17.77 7.72
CA GLU A 148 -33.63 -18.74 7.39
C GLU A 148 -34.03 -19.67 6.22
N GLU A 149 -34.35 -19.08 5.08
CA GLU A 149 -34.39 -19.81 3.80
C GLU A 149 -33.46 -19.09 2.82
N ARG A 150 -32.16 -19.18 3.10
CA ARG A 150 -31.14 -19.01 2.07
C ARG A 150 -31.20 -20.26 1.20
N GLU A 151 -31.61 -20.06 -0.04
CA GLU A 151 -31.72 -21.03 -1.12
C GLU A 151 -30.41 -21.84 -1.28
N GLU A 152 -30.32 -22.98 -0.59
CA GLU A 152 -29.30 -23.99 -0.83
C GLU A 152 -29.77 -24.78 -2.07
N GLY A 153 -29.31 -24.33 -3.24
CA GLY A 153 -29.59 -25.00 -4.50
C GLY A 153 -29.18 -26.48 -4.44
N GLU A 154 -30.16 -27.32 -4.75
CA GLU A 154 -30.09 -28.78 -4.85
C GLU A 154 -28.85 -29.23 -5.64
N ALA A 155 -27.85 -29.78 -4.96
CA ALA A 155 -26.87 -30.66 -5.57
C ALA A 155 -27.55 -32.02 -5.80
N ALA A 156 -28.16 -32.16 -6.98
CA ALA A 156 -28.76 -33.40 -7.43
C ALA A 156 -27.76 -34.57 -7.29
N GLU A 157 -28.19 -35.57 -6.53
CA GLU A 157 -27.56 -36.89 -6.41
C GLU A 157 -27.41 -37.52 -7.79
N GLY A 158 -26.22 -37.38 -8.37
CA GLY A 158 -25.77 -38.13 -9.53
C GLY A 158 -24.93 -39.33 -9.12
N SER A 159 -25.61 -40.42 -8.79
CA SER A 159 -25.22 -41.83 -9.04
C SER A 159 -23.77 -42.26 -8.75
N THR A 160 -23.66 -43.22 -7.83
CA THR A 160 -22.47 -44.03 -7.58
C THR A 160 -21.93 -44.75 -8.82
N VAL A 161 -20.59 -44.88 -8.80
CA VAL A 161 -19.65 -45.50 -9.76
C VAL A 161 -19.86 -47.03 -9.90
N PRO A 162 -19.45 -47.64 -11.03
CA PRO A 162 -18.38 -48.64 -10.95
C PRO A 162 -17.32 -48.43 -12.06
N GLU A 163 -16.05 -48.27 -11.70
CA GLU A 163 -15.04 -49.34 -11.73
C GLU A 163 -14.73 -49.85 -13.15
N SER A 164 -13.64 -49.36 -13.73
CA SER A 164 -12.73 -50.20 -14.52
C SER A 164 -11.32 -49.61 -14.53
N HIS A 165 -10.40 -50.48 -14.19
CA HIS A 165 -8.95 -50.36 -14.08
C HIS A 165 -8.21 -49.76 -15.30
N GLU A 166 -7.03 -49.19 -15.03
CA GLU A 166 -5.71 -49.37 -15.69
C GLU A 166 -4.85 -48.13 -15.36
N ALA A 167 -4.09 -48.16 -14.26
CA ALA A 167 -2.69 -48.59 -14.24
C ALA A 167 -1.74 -47.74 -15.12
N LEU A 168 -1.07 -46.80 -14.45
CA LEU A 168 0.34 -46.39 -14.65
C LEU A 168 0.79 -45.94 -16.04
N ARG A 169 1.09 -44.64 -16.19
CA ARG A 169 2.34 -44.12 -16.78
C ARG A 169 2.36 -42.58 -16.85
N GLU A 170 3.13 -41.96 -15.96
CA GLU A 170 4.17 -41.01 -16.39
C GLU A 170 5.49 -41.81 -16.38
N PRO A 171 6.52 -41.51 -17.20
CA PRO A 171 7.08 -40.17 -17.41
C PRO A 171 7.70 -39.89 -18.80
N GLU A 172 8.25 -38.67 -18.95
CA GLU A 172 9.57 -38.32 -19.52
C GLU A 172 9.56 -37.12 -20.46
N ALA A 173 10.23 -36.05 -20.01
CA ALA A 173 10.85 -35.04 -20.87
C ALA A 173 12.08 -35.65 -21.57
N PRO A 174 12.46 -35.10 -22.73
CA PRO A 174 13.86 -34.90 -23.04
C PRO A 174 14.20 -33.42 -23.09
N GLU A 175 15.28 -33.12 -22.39
CA GLU A 175 16.05 -31.89 -22.43
C GLU A 175 16.51 -31.52 -23.85
N ASP A 176 16.72 -30.22 -24.02
CA ASP A 176 17.86 -29.63 -24.72
C ASP A 176 18.00 -29.92 -26.23
N LEU A 177 17.98 -28.85 -27.03
CA LEU A 177 19.04 -28.57 -28.01
C LEU A 177 18.75 -27.24 -28.72
N GLY A 178 19.51 -26.21 -28.33
CA GLY A 178 20.24 -25.34 -29.26
C GLY A 178 19.44 -24.34 -30.10
N ASP A 179 19.51 -23.08 -29.67
CA ASP A 179 19.49 -21.92 -30.57
C ASP A 179 20.75 -21.92 -31.46
N PRO A 180 20.65 -21.44 -32.72
CA PRO A 180 21.65 -20.49 -33.16
C PRO A 180 21.06 -19.27 -33.90
N GLU A 181 21.21 -18.13 -33.24
CA GLU A 181 21.70 -16.83 -33.74
C GLU A 181 22.14 -16.75 -35.23
N ALA A 182 21.59 -15.72 -35.90
CA ALA A 182 22.30 -14.68 -36.67
C ALA A 182 21.78 -14.40 -38.10
N ALA A 183 21.79 -13.09 -38.40
CA ALA A 183 21.67 -12.39 -39.70
C ALA A 183 20.26 -12.31 -40.31
N GLU A 184 19.75 -11.17 -40.77
CA GLU A 184 20.32 -9.86 -41.05
C GLU A 184 19.13 -8.88 -41.26
N ASP A 185 19.29 -7.67 -40.73
CA ASP A 185 19.11 -6.40 -41.45
C ASP A 185 17.84 -6.19 -42.30
N LEU A 186 17.09 -5.13 -41.98
CA LEU A 186 16.72 -4.05 -42.92
C LEU A 186 15.65 -3.14 -42.29
N GLY A 187 16.04 -1.90 -41.99
CA GLY A 187 15.21 -0.73 -42.29
C GLY A 187 14.42 -0.09 -41.14
N ASN A 188 15.08 0.80 -40.38
CA ASN A 188 14.40 2.00 -39.87
C ASN A 188 14.11 2.94 -41.05
N PRO A 189 12.99 3.69 -41.00
CA PRO A 189 13.20 5.13 -40.90
C PRO A 189 12.34 5.79 -39.81
N GLU A 190 13.00 6.70 -39.09
CA GLU A 190 12.43 7.88 -38.44
C GLU A 190 11.32 8.51 -39.28
N VAL A 191 10.18 8.78 -38.63
CA VAL A 191 9.32 9.91 -38.98
C VAL A 191 8.96 10.64 -37.70
N ASP A 192 9.53 11.84 -37.61
CA ASP A 192 9.28 12.90 -36.65
C ASP A 192 7.78 13.26 -36.54
N ASP A 193 7.45 13.73 -35.33
CA ASP A 193 6.54 14.83 -35.04
C ASP A 193 5.09 14.76 -35.56
N GLN A 194 4.16 14.58 -34.62
CA GLN A 194 3.37 15.73 -34.13
C GLN A 194 2.43 15.34 -32.98
N VAL A 195 2.71 15.93 -31.81
CA VAL A 195 1.77 16.08 -30.70
C VAL A 195 0.90 17.31 -31.00
N PRO A 196 -0.43 17.27 -30.94
CA PRO A 196 -1.22 18.50 -30.98
C PRO A 196 -1.03 19.25 -29.66
N VAL A 197 -0.13 20.24 -29.66
CA VAL A 197 -0.11 21.31 -28.67
C VAL A 197 -1.35 22.16 -28.89
N VAL A 198 -2.29 22.11 -27.95
CA VAL A 198 -3.35 23.12 -27.86
C VAL A 198 -2.77 24.29 -27.07
N GLU A 199 -2.42 25.36 -27.77
CA GLU A 199 -2.13 26.67 -27.19
C GLU A 199 -3.40 27.23 -26.53
N VAL A 200 -3.43 27.25 -25.19
CA VAL A 200 -4.40 28.08 -24.46
C VAL A 200 -3.85 29.49 -24.45
N ARG A 201 -4.52 30.39 -25.17
CA ARG A 201 -4.16 31.80 -25.25
C ARG A 201 -4.49 32.50 -23.93
N GLU A 202 -3.47 33.18 -23.42
CA GLU A 202 -3.47 34.16 -22.36
C GLU A 202 -4.44 35.30 -22.69
N GLY A 203 -5.45 35.48 -21.84
CA GLY A 203 -6.40 36.59 -21.89
C GLY A 203 -6.30 37.34 -20.57
N GLU A 204 -5.43 38.33 -20.55
CA GLU A 204 -5.34 39.35 -19.52
C GLU A 204 -6.45 40.37 -19.80
N ASP A 205 -7.41 40.53 -18.88
CA ASP A 205 -8.14 41.78 -18.75
C ASP A 205 -8.52 41.96 -17.28
N GLY A 206 -7.98 43.02 -16.69
CA GLY A 206 -8.08 43.31 -15.27
C GLY A 206 -9.45 43.87 -14.87
N SER A 207 -9.76 43.74 -13.59
CA SER A 207 -10.42 44.84 -12.88
C SER A 207 -10.21 44.68 -11.37
N ASP A 208 -9.57 45.71 -10.83
CA ASP A 208 -9.49 46.07 -9.42
C ASP A 208 -10.89 46.28 -8.83
N GLY A 209 -11.04 45.95 -7.55
CA GLY A 209 -12.31 45.94 -6.84
C GLY A 209 -12.15 45.51 -5.39
N GLU A 210 -11.39 46.29 -4.62
CA GLU A 210 -11.41 46.26 -3.17
C GLU A 210 -12.84 46.52 -2.65
N GLY A 211 -13.35 45.62 -1.83
CA GLY A 211 -14.64 45.75 -1.16
C GLY A 211 -14.56 45.18 0.24
N ALA A 212 -14.11 46.02 1.18
CA ALA A 212 -14.24 45.79 2.61
C ALA A 212 -15.73 45.62 2.95
N VAL A 213 -16.08 44.51 3.60
CA VAL A 213 -17.39 44.34 4.23
C VAL A 213 -17.22 44.73 5.69
N ASP A 214 -17.59 45.98 5.98
CA ASP A 214 -17.75 46.50 7.32
C ASP A 214 -18.96 45.86 8.02
N ILE A 215 -18.76 45.64 9.32
CA ILE A 215 -19.73 45.22 10.33
C ILE A 215 -20.54 46.44 10.77
N ASP A 216 -21.87 46.33 10.83
CA ASP A 216 -22.85 47.05 11.68
C ASP A 216 -24.25 46.49 11.30
N ASP A 217 -25.22 46.10 12.15
CA ASP A 217 -25.61 46.34 13.55
C ASP A 217 -26.34 45.08 14.07
#